data_AF-A0A511UZW9-F1
#
_entry.id   AF-A0A511UZW9-F1
#
_cell.length_a   1.000
_cell.length_b   1.000
_cell.length_c   1.000
_cell.angle_alpha   90.00
_cell.angle_beta   90.00
_cell.angle_gamma   90.00
#
_symmetry.space_group_name_H-M   'P 1'
#
loop_
_entity.id
_entity.type
_entity.pdbx_description
1 polymer ?
#
loop_
_entity_poly.entity_id
_entity_poly.type
_entity_poly.pdbx_seq_one_letter_code
_entity_poly.pdbx_strand_id
1 'polypeptide(L)'
;MIFTAEHTPADIMKTFPQASDLFQKHRIDFCCGGGKPLIKTFPERYLDGEAILSELNHAYTEWNKQDHDVIDGEQVPLSKLVDHIINTHHAYLKQELPALGEFVTKIFRVHSTNNPHLRELYHVYHEFKVEMEEHSIKLLHQFTSISP
;
A
#
# COMPACT_ATOMS: atom_id res chain seq x y z
N MET A 1 -22.26 -6.26 -0.36
CA MET A 1 -21.70 -6.38 -1.72
C MET A 1 -21.06 -7.75 -1.88
N ILE A 2 -20.98 -8.29 -3.09
CA ILE A 2 -20.26 -9.54 -3.39
C ILE A 2 -19.31 -9.26 -4.55
N PHE A 3 -18.03 -9.59 -4.39
CA PHE A 3 -17.03 -9.49 -5.43
C PHE A 3 -17.05 -10.72 -6.35
N THR A 4 -16.97 -10.49 -7.67
CA THR A 4 -16.91 -11.51 -8.72
C THR A 4 -15.62 -11.39 -9.52
N ALA A 5 -15.37 -12.37 -10.40
CA ALA A 5 -14.19 -12.38 -11.27
C ALA A 5 -14.16 -11.22 -12.30
N GLU A 6 -15.29 -10.54 -12.52
CA GLU A 6 -15.39 -9.40 -13.43
C GLU A 6 -14.81 -8.10 -12.82
N HIS A 7 -14.74 -8.01 -11.49
CA HIS A 7 -14.13 -6.85 -10.85
C HIS A 7 -12.62 -6.82 -11.06
N THR A 8 -12.09 -5.61 -11.15
CA THR A 8 -10.64 -5.40 -11.14
C THR A 8 -10.13 -5.38 -9.70
N PRO A 9 -8.90 -5.85 -9.44
CA PRO A 9 -8.27 -5.70 -8.12
C PRO A 9 -8.25 -4.25 -7.64
N ALA A 10 -8.04 -3.27 -8.54
CA ALA A 10 -8.05 -1.85 -8.19
C ALA A 10 -9.42 -1.36 -7.68
N ASP A 11 -10.52 -1.79 -8.31
CA ASP A 11 -11.87 -1.42 -7.86
C ASP A 11 -12.20 -2.05 -6.51
N ILE A 12 -11.81 -3.32 -6.31
CA ILE A 12 -11.96 -4.00 -5.02
C ILE A 12 -11.20 -3.24 -3.92
N MET A 13 -9.99 -2.76 -4.21
CA MET A 13 -9.18 -1.99 -3.24
C MET A 13 -9.83 -0.68 -2.81
N LYS A 14 -10.60 -0.02 -3.69
CA LYS A 14 -11.32 1.21 -3.33
C LYS A 14 -12.43 0.95 -2.30
N THR A 15 -13.09 -0.21 -2.39
CA THR A 15 -14.19 -0.58 -1.49
C THR A 15 -13.70 -1.34 -0.25
N PHE A 16 -12.66 -2.15 -0.38
CA PHE A 16 -12.12 -3.01 0.65
C PHE A 16 -10.59 -2.92 0.68
N PRO A 17 -10.00 -1.87 1.30
CA PRO A 17 -8.56 -1.66 1.29
C PRO A 17 -7.74 -2.81 1.91
N GLN A 18 -8.31 -3.56 2.86
CA GLN A 18 -7.64 -4.73 3.45
C GLN A 18 -7.53 -5.93 2.49
N ALA A 19 -8.16 -5.88 1.30
CA ALA A 19 -7.90 -6.86 0.25
C ALA A 19 -6.42 -6.91 -0.18
N SER A 20 -5.62 -5.88 0.12
CA SER A 20 -4.19 -5.83 -0.17
C SER A 20 -3.43 -7.06 0.36
N ASP A 21 -3.69 -7.48 1.60
CA ASP A 21 -3.00 -8.62 2.22
C ASP A 21 -3.30 -9.92 1.48
N LEU A 22 -4.57 -10.12 1.11
CA LEU A 22 -5.03 -11.27 0.35
C LEU A 22 -4.42 -11.27 -1.06
N PHE A 23 -4.44 -10.12 -1.73
CA PHE A 23 -3.83 -10.01 -3.04
C PHE A 23 -2.32 -10.22 -3.00
N GLN A 24 -1.60 -9.70 -1.99
CA GLN A 24 -0.17 -9.96 -1.80
C GLN A 24 0.11 -11.45 -1.59
N LYS A 25 -0.66 -12.12 -0.73
CA LYS A 25 -0.57 -13.57 -0.47
C LYS A 25 -0.70 -14.39 -1.76
N HIS A 26 -1.65 -14.03 -2.63
CA HIS A 26 -1.89 -14.68 -3.92
C HIS A 26 -1.08 -14.05 -5.07
N ARG A 27 -0.20 -13.10 -4.76
CA ARG A 27 0.62 -12.31 -5.68
C ARG A 27 -0.18 -11.56 -6.76
N ILE A 28 -1.47 -11.30 -6.55
CA ILE A 28 -2.31 -10.52 -7.46
C ILE A 28 -1.84 -9.05 -7.42
N ASP A 29 -1.53 -8.46 -8.58
CA ASP A 29 -1.16 -7.05 -8.67
C ASP A 29 -2.43 -6.19 -8.66
N PHE A 30 -2.54 -5.33 -7.64
CA PHE A 30 -3.65 -4.39 -7.45
C PHE A 30 -3.23 -2.93 -7.57
N CYS A 31 -1.95 -2.66 -7.84
CA CYS A 31 -1.39 -1.32 -7.91
C CYS A 31 -1.18 -0.90 -9.37
N CYS A 32 -0.11 -1.36 -10.03
CA CYS A 32 0.21 -0.95 -11.40
C CYS A 32 -0.59 -1.75 -12.43
N GLY A 33 -0.77 -3.05 -12.21
CA GLY A 33 -1.52 -3.97 -13.05
C GLY A 33 -2.98 -4.15 -12.64
N GLY A 34 -3.43 -3.45 -11.59
CA GLY A 34 -4.73 -3.67 -10.94
C GLY A 34 -5.96 -3.36 -11.78
N GLY A 35 -5.81 -2.77 -12.96
CA GLY A 35 -6.93 -2.46 -13.88
C GLY A 35 -7.42 -3.64 -14.73
N LYS A 36 -6.79 -4.82 -14.63
CA LYS A 36 -7.25 -6.03 -15.33
C LYS A 36 -8.25 -6.81 -14.46
N PRO A 37 -9.40 -7.25 -15.00
CA PRO A 37 -10.34 -8.10 -14.26
C PRO A 37 -9.70 -9.39 -13.74
N LEU A 38 -10.14 -9.83 -12.55
CA LEU A 38 -9.64 -11.05 -11.89
C LEU A 38 -9.75 -12.30 -12.76
N ILE A 39 -10.78 -12.41 -13.61
CA ILE A 39 -10.96 -13.52 -14.55
C ILE A 39 -9.79 -13.66 -15.53
N LYS A 40 -9.07 -12.58 -15.82
CA LYS A 40 -7.84 -12.61 -16.65
C LYS A 40 -6.60 -12.89 -15.83
N THR A 41 -6.62 -12.57 -14.53
CA THR A 41 -5.49 -12.75 -13.61
C THR A 41 -5.36 -14.20 -13.12
N PHE A 42 -6.48 -14.91 -12.89
CA PHE A 42 -6.43 -16.29 -12.38
C PHE A 42 -5.71 -17.27 -13.31
N PRO A 43 -5.99 -17.30 -14.64
CA PRO A 43 -5.35 -18.24 -15.56
C PRO A 43 -3.86 -17.96 -15.75
N GLU A 44 -3.44 -16.69 -15.77
CA GLU A 44 -2.03 -16.29 -15.93
C GLU A 44 -1.13 -16.86 -14.82
N ARG A 45 -1.72 -17.21 -13.66
CA ARG A 45 -1.00 -17.58 -12.45
C ARG A 45 -1.40 -18.94 -11.88
N TYR A 46 -2.19 -19.72 -12.61
CA TYR A 46 -2.70 -21.03 -12.17
C TYR A 46 -3.42 -20.95 -10.81
N LEU A 47 -4.14 -19.85 -10.58
CA LEU A 47 -4.86 -19.62 -9.33
C LEU A 47 -6.24 -20.26 -9.37
N ASP A 48 -6.67 -20.79 -8.22
CA ASP A 48 -8.05 -21.22 -8.01
C ASP A 48 -8.92 -19.97 -7.76
N GLY A 49 -9.55 -19.48 -8.83
CA GLY A 49 -10.36 -18.27 -8.78
C GLY A 49 -11.57 -18.39 -7.85
N GLU A 50 -12.18 -19.58 -7.74
CA GLU A 50 -13.33 -19.80 -6.86
C GLU A 50 -12.91 -19.72 -5.39
N ALA A 51 -11.80 -20.39 -5.04
CA ALA A 51 -11.26 -20.35 -3.68
C ALA A 51 -10.87 -18.92 -3.26
N ILE A 52 -10.22 -18.17 -4.16
CA ILE A 52 -9.80 -16.78 -3.88
C ILE A 52 -11.01 -15.86 -3.73
N LEU A 53 -12.03 -15.99 -4.59
CA LEU A 53 -13.26 -15.19 -4.47
C LEU A 53 -14.02 -15.51 -3.19
N SER A 54 -14.05 -16.78 -2.79
CA SER A 54 -14.65 -17.18 -1.51
C SER A 54 -13.90 -16.56 -0.32
N GLU A 55 -12.56 -16.64 -0.32
CA GLU A 55 -11.72 -16.03 0.73
C GLU A 55 -11.93 -14.51 0.79
N LEU A 56 -11.93 -13.85 -0.37
CA LEU A 56 -12.12 -12.40 -0.48
C LEU A 56 -13.48 -11.94 0.04
N ASN A 57 -14.56 -12.61 -0.36
CA ASN A 57 -15.91 -12.26 0.08
C ASN A 57 -16.13 -12.54 1.57
N HIS A 58 -15.52 -13.59 2.11
CA HIS A 58 -15.55 -13.86 3.54
C HIS A 58 -14.81 -12.77 4.32
N ALA A 59 -13.58 -12.43 3.91
CA ALA A 59 -12.79 -11.38 4.53
C ALA A 59 -13.50 -10.03 4.49
N TYR A 60 -14.11 -9.68 3.36
CA TYR A 60 -14.92 -8.46 3.23
C TYR A 60 -16.13 -8.46 4.16
N THR A 61 -16.81 -9.59 4.32
CA THR A 61 -17.96 -9.71 5.22
C THR A 61 -17.55 -9.48 6.67
N GLU A 62 -16.41 -10.01 7.11
CA GLU A 62 -15.90 -9.80 8.47
C GLU A 62 -15.42 -8.36 8.68
N TRP A 63 -14.73 -7.79 7.70
CA TRP A 63 -14.29 -6.40 7.72
C TRP A 63 -15.49 -5.45 7.82
N ASN A 64 -16.51 -5.64 6.99
CA ASN A 64 -17.69 -4.77 6.97
C ASN A 64 -18.58 -4.84 8.24
N LYS A 65 -18.27 -5.73 9.21
CA LYS A 65 -18.92 -5.73 10.54
C LYS A 65 -18.31 -4.70 11.49
N GLN A 66 -17.11 -4.21 11.19
CA GLN A 66 -16.40 -3.24 12.01
C GLN A 66 -16.65 -1.84 11.45
N ASP A 67 -16.61 -0.83 12.32
CA ASP A 67 -16.69 0.56 11.88
C ASP A 67 -15.32 0.98 11.33
N HIS A 68 -15.30 1.36 10.05
CA HIS A 68 -14.09 1.73 9.34
C HIS A 68 -14.27 3.12 8.73
N ASP A 69 -13.34 4.02 9.04
CA ASP A 69 -13.26 5.32 8.41
C ASP A 69 -12.56 5.19 7.04
N VAL A 70 -13.28 4.63 6.06
CA VAL A 70 -12.80 4.55 4.68
C VAL A 70 -13.27 5.78 3.92
N ILE A 71 -12.30 6.57 3.47
CA ILE A 71 -12.56 7.69 2.57
C ILE A 71 -12.90 7.14 1.19
N ASP A 72 -14.14 7.37 0.75
CA ASP A 72 -14.52 7.17 -0.63
C ASP A 72 -13.92 8.27 -1.51
N GLY A 73 -12.78 7.96 -2.13
CA GLY A 73 -12.03 8.90 -2.97
C GLY A 73 -12.80 9.39 -4.20
N GLU A 74 -13.90 8.74 -4.60
CA GLU A 74 -14.73 9.20 -5.74
C GLU A 74 -15.78 10.23 -5.30
N GLN A 75 -16.13 10.29 -4.02
CA GLN A 75 -17.17 11.18 -3.47
C GLN A 75 -16.59 12.38 -2.72
N VAL A 76 -15.29 12.39 -2.47
CA VAL A 76 -14.62 13.40 -1.63
C VAL A 76 -13.94 14.46 -2.51
N PRO A 77 -14.05 15.76 -2.17
CA PRO A 77 -13.34 16.80 -2.91
C PRO A 77 -11.84 16.52 -2.98
N LEU A 78 -11.21 16.86 -4.12
CA LEU A 78 -9.78 16.62 -4.33
C LEU A 78 -8.92 17.21 -3.20
N SER A 79 -9.26 18.40 -2.69
CA SER A 79 -8.56 19.02 -1.57
C SER A 79 -8.62 18.19 -0.28
N LYS A 80 -9.77 17.57 0.01
CA LYS A 80 -9.94 16.69 1.18
C LYS A 80 -9.19 15.37 1.01
N LEU A 81 -9.15 14.82 -0.20
CA LEU A 81 -8.35 13.63 -0.49
C LEU A 81 -6.84 13.93 -0.34
N VAL A 82 -6.38 15.08 -0.84
CA VAL A 82 -5.01 15.56 -0.66
C VAL A 82 -4.67 15.75 0.82
N ASP A 83 -5.54 16.43 1.58
CA ASP A 83 -5.36 16.63 3.02
C ASP A 83 -5.24 15.28 3.75
N HIS A 84 -6.05 14.30 3.38
CA HIS A 84 -5.97 12.96 3.97
C HIS A 84 -4.63 12.29 3.65
N ILE A 85 -4.19 12.30 2.39
CA ILE A 85 -2.91 11.68 1.99
C ILE A 85 -1.74 12.30 2.78
N ILE A 86 -1.72 13.63 2.92
CA ILE A 86 -0.67 14.34 3.66
C ILE A 86 -0.73 14.00 5.15
N ASN A 87 -1.90 14.13 5.78
CA ASN A 87 -2.03 14.04 7.23
C ASN A 87 -2.07 12.60 7.77
N THR A 88 -2.39 11.63 6.93
CA THR A 88 -2.43 10.21 7.31
C THR A 88 -1.16 9.49 6.84
N HIS A 89 -0.83 9.56 5.55
CA HIS A 89 0.27 8.75 5.00
C HIS A 89 1.64 9.45 5.08
N HIS A 90 1.75 10.71 4.62
CA HIS A 90 3.03 11.41 4.70
C HIS A 90 3.43 11.72 6.14
N ALA A 91 2.48 12.09 7.00
CA ALA A 91 2.73 12.32 8.42
C ALA A 91 3.28 11.06 9.11
N TYR A 92 2.73 9.89 8.81
CA TYR A 92 3.22 8.60 9.31
C TYR A 92 4.65 8.33 8.83
N LEU A 93 4.92 8.43 7.52
CA LEU A 93 6.26 8.21 6.97
C LEU A 93 7.32 9.15 7.57
N LYS A 94 6.96 10.42 7.78
CA LYS A 94 7.85 11.42 8.41
C LYS A 94 8.24 11.03 9.85
N GLN A 95 7.40 10.30 10.57
CA GLN A 95 7.68 9.83 11.92
C GLN A 95 8.46 8.52 11.91
N GLU A 96 8.07 7.56 11.07
CA GLU A 96 8.60 6.20 11.12
C GLU A 96 9.95 6.04 10.40
N LEU A 97 10.17 6.72 9.26
CA LEU A 97 11.42 6.59 8.50
C LEU A 97 12.67 7.00 9.31
N PRO A 98 12.66 8.09 10.10
CA PRO A 98 13.76 8.40 11.00
C PRO A 98 13.99 7.32 12.07
N ALA A 99 12.93 6.89 12.77
CA ALA A 99 13.03 5.90 13.85
C ALA A 99 13.54 4.55 13.33
N LEU A 100 13.02 4.07 12.21
CA LEU A 100 13.48 2.85 11.57
C LEU A 100 14.94 2.97 11.09
N GLY A 101 15.36 4.16 10.65
CA GLY A 101 16.77 4.43 10.31
C GLY A 101 17.73 4.30 11.49
N GLU A 102 17.31 4.69 12.70
CA GLU A 102 18.10 4.47 13.91
C GLU A 102 18.29 2.98 14.20
N PHE A 103 17.25 2.16 14.02
CA PHE A 103 17.33 0.71 14.20
C PHE A 103 18.24 0.05 13.16
N VAL A 104 18.08 0.41 11.87
CA VAL A 104 18.93 -0.09 10.79
C VAL A 104 20.40 0.26 11.04
N THR A 105 20.68 1.51 11.43
CA THR A 105 22.03 1.98 11.77
C THR A 105 22.62 1.21 12.96
N LYS A 106 21.81 0.98 14.00
CA LYS A 106 22.24 0.22 15.19
C LYS A 106 22.58 -1.22 14.85
N ILE A 107 21.73 -1.90 14.08
CA ILE A 107 21.95 -3.29 13.65
C ILE A 107 23.21 -3.39 12.80
N PHE A 108 23.37 -2.50 11.82
CA PHE A 108 24.60 -2.42 11.02
C PHE A 108 25.84 -2.26 11.90
N ARG A 109 25.83 -1.30 12.84
CA ARG A 109 26.98 -1.03 13.71
C ARG A 109 27.38 -2.23 14.57
N VAL A 110 26.41 -2.98 15.10
CA VAL A 110 26.67 -4.07 16.04
C VAL A 110 26.98 -5.39 15.32
N HIS A 111 26.37 -5.65 14.16
CA HIS A 111 26.37 -6.99 13.56
C HIS A 111 27.05 -7.09 12.19
N SER A 112 27.46 -5.97 11.56
CA SER A 112 28.00 -5.98 10.19
C SER A 112 29.28 -6.79 10.00
N THR A 113 30.14 -6.90 11.02
CA THR A 113 31.37 -7.70 10.96
C THR A 113 31.10 -9.17 10.64
N ASN A 114 30.03 -9.73 11.21
CA ASN A 114 29.65 -11.13 11.02
C ASN A 114 28.55 -11.31 9.95
N ASN A 115 27.96 -10.20 9.48
CA ASN A 115 26.83 -10.20 8.55
C ASN A 115 27.04 -9.12 7.46
N PRO A 116 27.84 -9.40 6.42
CA PRO A 116 28.18 -8.41 5.40
C PRO A 116 26.98 -7.82 4.66
N HIS A 117 25.88 -8.59 4.50
CA HIS A 117 24.64 -8.14 3.87
C HIS A 117 23.99 -6.94 4.59
N LEU A 118 24.29 -6.73 5.88
CA LEU A 118 23.78 -5.58 6.62
C LEU A 118 24.33 -4.24 6.12
N ARG A 119 25.47 -4.26 5.41
CA ARG A 119 25.99 -3.05 4.75
C ARG A 119 25.10 -2.64 3.60
N GLU A 120 24.68 -3.59 2.79
CA GLU A 120 23.76 -3.35 1.68
C GLU A 120 22.40 -2.87 2.20
N LEU A 121 21.84 -3.55 3.20
CA LEU A 121 20.61 -3.10 3.86
C LEU A 121 20.72 -1.66 4.38
N TYR A 122 21.84 -1.31 5.03
CA TYR A 122 22.08 0.04 5.50
C TYR A 122 22.04 1.05 4.35
N HIS A 123 22.74 0.78 3.24
CA HIS A 123 22.75 1.70 2.10
C HIS A 123 21.38 1.83 1.43
N VAL A 124 20.76 0.70 1.07
CA VAL A 124 19.45 0.67 0.40
C VAL A 124 18.38 1.36 1.24
N TYR A 125 18.38 1.14 2.57
CA TYR A 125 17.43 1.80 3.44
C TYR A 125 17.61 3.33 3.46
N HIS A 126 18.84 3.83 3.56
CA HIS A 126 19.09 5.26 3.65
C HIS A 126 18.85 5.98 2.32
N GLU A 127 19.12 5.31 1.20
CA GLU A 127 18.75 5.80 -0.14
C GLU A 127 17.22 5.89 -0.26
N PHE A 128 16.50 4.81 0.03
CA PHE A 128 15.04 4.79 0.04
C PHE A 128 14.44 5.87 0.96
N LYS A 129 15.01 6.04 2.15
CA LYS A 129 14.57 7.07 3.10
C LYS A 129 14.65 8.47 2.47
N VAL A 130 15.79 8.82 1.86
CA VAL A 130 15.96 10.14 1.21
C VAL A 130 14.96 10.30 0.07
N GLU A 131 14.81 9.30 -0.79
CA GLU A 131 13.85 9.35 -1.90
C GLU A 131 12.41 9.58 -1.43
N MET A 132 11.99 8.89 -0.36
CA MET A 132 10.64 9.06 0.20
C MET A 132 10.45 10.44 0.84
N GLU A 133 11.45 10.94 1.58
CA GLU A 133 11.42 12.28 2.18
C GLU A 133 11.31 13.37 1.10
N GLU A 134 12.13 13.27 0.03
CA GLU A 134 12.07 14.18 -1.12
C GLU A 134 10.74 14.11 -1.86
N HIS A 135 10.21 12.90 -2.08
CA HIS A 135 8.92 12.69 -2.71
C HIS A 135 7.78 13.35 -1.93
N SER A 136 7.70 13.14 -0.61
CA SER A 136 6.68 13.75 0.24
C SER A 136 6.71 15.28 0.21
N ILE A 137 7.91 15.88 0.16
CA ILE A 137 8.08 17.35 0.03
C ILE A 137 7.62 17.83 -1.34
N LYS A 138 8.05 17.16 -2.42
CA LYS A 138 7.68 17.53 -3.79
C LYS A 138 6.17 17.48 -4.01
N LEU A 139 5.50 16.43 -3.51
CA LEU A 139 4.05 16.31 -3.59
C LEU A 139 3.34 17.43 -2.83
N LEU A 140 3.81 17.80 -1.64
CA LEU A 140 3.24 18.92 -0.88
C LEU A 140 3.27 20.22 -1.71
N HIS A 141 4.38 20.51 -2.39
CA HIS A 141 4.48 21.68 -3.29
C HIS A 141 3.54 21.58 -4.49
N GLN A 142 3.44 20.40 -5.13
CA GLN A 142 2.53 20.20 -6.26
C GLN A 142 1.06 20.38 -5.85
N PHE A 143 0.67 19.87 -4.68
CA PHE A 143 -0.70 19.98 -4.20
C PHE A 143 -1.10 21.40 -3.82
N THR A 144 -0.18 22.20 -3.27
CA THR A 144 -0.43 23.64 -3.06
C THR A 144 -0.68 24.42 -4.36
N SER A 145 -0.31 23.85 -5.51
CA SER A 145 -0.54 24.46 -6.83
C SER A 145 -1.88 24.03 -7.46
N ILE A 146 -2.54 22.99 -6.91
CA ILE A 146 -3.76 22.38 -7.46
C ILE A 146 -5.01 22.80 -6.65
N SER A 147 -4.83 23.33 -5.44
CA SER A 147 -5.92 23.90 -4.62
C SER A 147 -5.90 25.43 -4.71
N PRO A 148 -6.82 26.08 -5.47
CA PRO A 148 -7.12 27.50 -5.27
C PRO A 148 -7.85 27.75 -3.94
#